data_AF-A0A2A9ERV5-F1
#
_entry.id   AF-A0A2A9ERV5-F1
#
_cell.length_a   1.000
_cell.length_b   1.000
_cell.length_c   1.000
_cell.angle_alpha   90.00
_cell.angle_beta   90.00
_cell.angle_gamma   90.00
#
_symmetry.space_group_name_H-M   'P 1'
#
loop_
_entity.id
_entity.type
_entity.pdbx_description
1 polymer ?
#
loop_
_entity_poly.entity_id
_entity_poly.type
_entity_poly.pdbx_seq_one_letter_code
_entity_poly.pdbx_strand_id
1 'polypeptide(L)'
;MRARRGDRIVLAGEQVGHPVRDGEIIEVRGEQGAPPYVVRWSDGHEATFFPGPGAVVRTRGETEAQPDVPAPTAAQPVHEWSIRVSLYEHQDDTTAQAVLVSGPAEQTDASGSAHRSARDPASPRIGDEIAVARALRHLSDKLFERARQDVENATGEHDVDIRAS
;
A
#
# COMPACT_ATOMS: atom_id res chain seq x y z
N MET A 1 7.09 13.15 -18.35
CA MET A 1 7.26 11.68 -18.33
C MET A 1 7.68 11.21 -19.72
N ARG A 2 8.65 10.29 -19.84
CA ARG A 2 9.04 9.66 -21.13
C ARG A 2 9.12 8.15 -20.98
N ALA A 3 8.72 7.41 -22.00
CA ALA A 3 8.71 5.95 -21.98
C ALA A 3 9.04 5.35 -23.35
N ARG A 4 9.36 4.05 -23.38
CA ARG A 4 9.67 3.26 -24.57
C ARG A 4 8.70 2.08 -24.68
N ARG A 5 8.60 1.52 -25.89
CA ARG A 5 7.92 0.24 -26.10
C ARG A 5 8.58 -0.85 -25.22
N GLY A 6 7.76 -1.58 -24.48
CA GLY A 6 8.16 -2.60 -23.51
C GLY A 6 8.37 -2.09 -22.08
N ASP A 7 8.26 -0.78 -21.83
CA ASP A 7 8.20 -0.26 -20.46
C ASP A 7 6.81 -0.54 -19.85
N ARG A 8 6.74 -0.64 -18.52
CA ARG A 8 5.49 -0.93 -17.80
C ARG A 8 4.94 0.33 -17.14
N ILE A 9 3.66 0.61 -17.35
CA ILE A 9 2.94 1.66 -16.65
C ILE A 9 2.26 1.04 -15.44
N VAL A 10 2.41 1.69 -14.29
CA VAL A 10 1.66 1.39 -13.07
C VAL A 10 0.88 2.65 -12.70
N LEU A 11 -0.43 2.49 -12.59
CA LEU A 11 -1.33 3.51 -12.07
C LEU A 11 -1.59 3.21 -10.60
N ALA A 12 -1.05 4.06 -9.72
CA ALA A 12 -1.53 4.10 -8.35
C ALA A 12 -2.95 4.66 -8.38
N GLY A 13 -3.94 3.88 -7.94
CA GLY A 13 -5.30 4.39 -7.79
C GLY A 13 -5.30 5.60 -6.86
N GLU A 14 -6.00 6.68 -7.24
CA GLU A 14 -6.10 7.91 -6.45
C GLU A 14 -6.83 7.69 -5.10
N GLN A 15 -7.45 6.51 -4.91
CA GLN A 15 -8.05 6.03 -3.67
C GLN A 15 -7.62 4.59 -3.36
N VAL A 16 -7.34 4.33 -2.08
CA VAL A 16 -7.11 2.98 -1.53
C VAL A 16 -8.33 2.09 -1.82
N GLY A 17 -8.12 0.96 -2.51
CA GLY A 17 -9.15 -0.01 -2.88
C GLY A 17 -9.56 -0.01 -4.36
N HIS A 18 -9.04 0.89 -5.19
CA HIS A 18 -9.21 0.77 -6.64
C HIS A 18 -8.13 -0.13 -7.23
N PRO A 19 -8.44 -0.95 -8.25
CA PRO A 19 -7.48 -1.86 -8.84
C PRO A 19 -6.28 -1.05 -9.37
N VAL A 20 -5.09 -1.35 -8.86
CA VAL A 20 -3.83 -0.92 -9.45
C VAL A 20 -3.85 -1.46 -10.88
N ARG A 21 -4.03 -0.56 -11.86
CA ARG A 21 -3.96 -0.95 -13.27
C ARG A 21 -2.51 -0.93 -13.70
N ASP A 22 -2.01 -2.08 -14.12
CA ASP A 22 -0.71 -2.20 -14.75
C ASP A 22 -0.87 -2.60 -16.22
N GLY A 23 0.05 -2.12 -17.05
CA GLY A 23 0.03 -2.43 -18.47
C GLY A 23 1.39 -2.21 -19.13
N GLU A 24 1.63 -2.94 -20.21
CA GLU A 24 2.83 -2.82 -21.02
C GLU A 24 2.60 -1.79 -22.13
N ILE A 25 3.55 -0.87 -22.32
CA ILE A 25 3.54 0.05 -23.46
C ILE A 25 3.90 -0.74 -24.72
N ILE A 26 2.93 -1.00 -25.58
CA ILE A 26 3.15 -1.70 -26.85
C ILE A 26 3.51 -0.75 -27.99
N GLU A 27 3.21 0.54 -27.85
CA GLU A 27 3.52 1.58 -28.84
C GLU A 27 3.68 2.94 -28.15
N VAL A 28 4.62 3.78 -28.62
CA VAL A 28 4.77 5.17 -28.17
C VAL A 28 4.49 6.09 -29.34
N ARG A 29 3.46 6.94 -29.23
CA ARG A 29 2.97 7.79 -30.32
C ARG A 29 3.43 9.24 -30.23
N GLY A 30 3.91 9.69 -29.07
CA GLY A 30 4.51 11.01 -28.94
C GLY A 30 5.97 11.03 -29.36
N GLU A 31 6.43 12.19 -29.84
CA GLU A 31 7.82 12.38 -30.24
C GLU A 31 8.79 12.17 -29.07
N GLN A 32 9.95 11.59 -29.34
CA GLN A 32 11.03 11.42 -28.36
C GLN A 32 10.63 10.71 -27.06
N GLY A 33 9.65 9.79 -27.15
CA GLY A 33 9.17 9.02 -26.00
C GLY A 33 8.07 9.70 -25.20
N ALA A 34 7.46 10.77 -25.72
CA ALA A 34 6.35 11.46 -25.08
C ALA A 34 5.02 10.69 -25.20
N PRO A 35 4.03 10.95 -24.33
CA PRO A 35 2.67 10.46 -24.52
C PRO A 35 2.02 11.06 -25.79
N PRO A 36 0.96 10.43 -26.33
CA PRO A 36 0.26 9.26 -25.79
C PRO A 36 0.97 7.94 -26.01
N TYR A 37 0.67 6.98 -25.14
CA TYR A 37 1.18 5.60 -25.21
C TYR A 37 0.03 4.66 -25.56
N VAL A 38 0.27 3.64 -26.37
CA VAL A 38 -0.68 2.52 -26.49
C VAL A 38 -0.24 1.47 -25.49
N VAL A 39 -1.15 1.14 -24.58
CA VAL A 39 -0.89 0.26 -23.44
C VAL A 39 -1.78 -0.96 -23.57
N ARG A 40 -1.16 -2.14 -23.45
CA ARG A 40 -1.86 -3.39 -23.24
C ARG A 40 -1.94 -3.63 -21.74
N TRP A 41 -3.15 -3.48 -21.20
CA TRP A 41 -3.44 -3.67 -19.79
C TRP A 41 -3.41 -5.15 -19.41
N SER A 42 -3.15 -5.43 -18.13
CA SER A 42 -3.15 -6.80 -17.59
C SER A 42 -4.51 -7.49 -17.65
N ASP A 43 -5.60 -6.74 -17.79
CA ASP A 43 -6.95 -7.25 -18.06
C ASP A 43 -7.20 -7.65 -19.53
N GLY A 44 -6.17 -7.53 -20.37
CA GLY A 44 -6.20 -7.89 -21.80
C GLY A 44 -6.70 -6.78 -22.73
N HIS A 45 -7.16 -5.65 -22.21
CA HIS A 45 -7.58 -4.53 -23.06
C HIS A 45 -6.38 -3.72 -23.56
N GLU A 46 -6.47 -3.28 -24.81
CA GLU A 46 -5.52 -2.32 -25.37
C GLU A 46 -6.18 -0.95 -25.48
N ALA A 47 -5.55 0.09 -24.95
CA ALA A 47 -6.06 1.44 -25.03
C ALA A 47 -4.96 2.49 -25.18
N THR A 48 -5.29 3.62 -25.81
CA THR A 48 -4.42 4.79 -25.82
C THR A 48 -4.51 5.50 -24.46
N PHE A 49 -3.36 5.69 -23.83
CA PHE A 49 -3.22 6.23 -22.49
C PHE A 49 -2.51 7.58 -22.51
N PHE A 50 -3.09 8.54 -21.78
CA PHE A 50 -2.53 9.85 -21.51
C PHE A 50 -2.18 9.90 -20.01
N PRO A 51 -0.89 9.97 -19.65
CA PRO A 51 -0.48 9.97 -18.26
C PRO A 51 -0.97 11.23 -17.54
N GLY A 52 -1.73 11.04 -16.45
CA GLY A 52 -2.08 12.07 -15.49
C GLY A 52 -1.09 12.15 -14.32
N PRO A 53 -1.30 13.07 -13.36
CA PRO A 53 -0.60 13.09 -12.09
C PRO A 53 -0.75 11.74 -11.37
N GLY A 54 0.35 11.12 -10.93
CA GLY A 54 0.33 9.81 -10.27
C GLY A 54 0.67 8.60 -11.15
N ALA A 55 0.81 8.77 -12.47
CA ALA A 55 1.32 7.71 -13.34
C ALA A 55 2.82 7.48 -13.10
N VAL A 56 3.23 6.22 -12.93
CA VAL A 56 4.65 5.83 -12.82
C VAL A 56 5.00 4.87 -13.97
N VAL A 57 6.12 5.14 -14.67
CA VAL A 57 6.66 4.27 -15.71
C VAL A 57 7.88 3.56 -15.13
N ARG A 58 7.86 2.23 -15.16
CA ARG A 58 9.00 1.38 -14.83
C ARG A 58 9.71 1.01 -16.12
N THR A 59 10.99 1.36 -16.20
CA THR A 59 11.82 1.01 -17.36
C THR A 59 12.30 -0.43 -17.24
N ARG A 60 12.41 -1.10 -18.39
CA ARG A 60 12.85 -2.51 -18.51
C ARG A 60 14.26 -2.81 -17.92
N GLY A 61 14.99 -1.81 -17.42
CA GLY A 61 16.39 -1.92 -16.96
C GLY A 61 16.61 -2.14 -15.46
N GLU A 62 15.57 -2.03 -14.61
CA GLU A 62 15.69 -2.22 -13.14
C GLU A 62 15.01 -3.52 -12.69
N THR A 63 15.16 -4.58 -13.48
CA THR A 63 15.15 -5.94 -12.91
C THR A 63 16.61 -6.34 -12.77
N GLU A 64 17.23 -5.89 -11.67
CA GLU A 64 18.36 -6.65 -11.14
C GLU A 64 17.88 -8.09 -11.04
N ALA A 65 18.68 -8.97 -11.66
CA ALA A 65 18.42 -10.39 -11.71
C ALA A 65 18.21 -10.92 -10.28
N GLN A 66 16.94 -11.11 -9.92
CA GLN A 66 16.59 -12.10 -8.91
C GLN A 66 17.19 -13.41 -9.45
N PRO A 67 18.16 -14.05 -8.77
CA PRO A 67 18.66 -15.34 -9.21
C PRO A 67 17.46 -16.29 -9.32
N ASP A 68 17.56 -17.21 -10.29
CA ASP A 68 16.56 -18.19 -10.76
C ASP A 68 16.09 -19.13 -9.64
N VAL A 69 15.48 -18.56 -8.60
CA VAL A 69 14.64 -19.27 -7.64
C VAL A 69 13.38 -19.58 -8.43
N PRO A 70 13.01 -20.86 -8.64
CA PRO A 70 11.75 -21.18 -9.29
C PRO A 70 10.67 -20.38 -8.58
N ALA A 71 9.93 -19.56 -9.33
CA ALA A 71 8.84 -18.76 -8.79
C ALA A 71 8.04 -19.67 -7.86
N PRO A 72 7.95 -19.38 -6.55
CA PRO A 72 7.14 -20.21 -5.68
C PRO A 72 5.78 -20.25 -6.35
N THR A 73 5.28 -21.45 -6.67
CA THR A 73 3.92 -21.67 -7.19
C THR A 73 3.03 -20.67 -6.48
N ALA A 74 2.57 -19.63 -7.19
CA ALA A 74 2.07 -18.43 -6.54
C ALA A 74 0.95 -18.85 -5.60
N ALA A 75 1.26 -18.89 -4.31
CA ALA A 75 0.33 -19.37 -3.31
C ALA A 75 -0.83 -18.39 -3.34
N GLN A 76 -2.03 -18.89 -3.67
CA GLN A 76 -3.20 -18.03 -3.59
C GLN A 76 -3.37 -17.63 -2.12
N PRO A 77 -3.56 -16.33 -1.82
CA PRO A 77 -3.78 -15.91 -0.45
C PRO A 77 -5.02 -16.63 0.07
N VAL A 78 -4.87 -17.34 1.20
CA VAL A 78 -5.98 -18.06 1.83
C VAL A 78 -6.97 -17.06 2.46
N HIS A 79 -6.45 -15.91 2.91
CA HIS A 79 -7.23 -14.80 3.45
C HIS A 79 -6.67 -13.46 2.95
N GLU A 80 -7.57 -12.54 2.63
CA GLU A 80 -7.25 -11.15 2.29
C GLU A 80 -7.86 -10.23 3.34
N TRP A 81 -7.03 -9.41 3.98
CA TRP A 81 -7.45 -8.42 4.96
C TRP A 81 -7.15 -7.01 4.44
N SER A 82 -7.96 -6.04 4.86
CA SER A 82 -7.77 -4.64 4.46
C SER A 82 -7.63 -3.75 5.69
N ILE A 83 -6.76 -2.73 5.60
CA ILE A 83 -6.65 -1.68 6.62
C ILE A 83 -7.17 -0.39 6.00
N ARG A 84 -8.17 0.22 6.64
CA ARG A 84 -8.65 1.55 6.31
C ARG A 84 -8.03 2.56 7.25
N VAL A 85 -7.39 3.59 6.70
CA VAL A 85 -6.80 4.68 7.48
C VAL A 85 -7.55 5.98 7.18
N SER A 86 -8.01 6.67 8.22
CA SER A 86 -8.67 7.97 8.15
C SER A 86 -7.86 9.00 8.94
N LEU A 87 -7.59 10.15 8.34
CA LEU A 87 -6.83 11.25 8.95
C LEU A 87 -7.75 12.41 9.33
N TYR A 88 -7.48 13.01 10.48
CA TYR A 88 -8.19 14.16 11.03
C TYR A 88 -7.17 15.21 11.47
N GLU A 89 -7.28 16.42 10.95
CA GLU A 89 -6.40 17.53 11.30
C GLU A 89 -7.15 18.58 12.14
N HIS A 90 -6.51 19.05 13.21
CA HIS A 90 -6.98 20.16 14.01
C HIS A 90 -5.80 21.00 14.51
N GLN A 91 -5.67 22.23 13.98
CA GLN A 91 -4.60 23.17 14.36
C GLN A 91 -3.19 22.60 14.15
N ASP A 92 -2.49 22.27 15.24
CA ASP A 92 -1.15 21.70 15.27
C ASP A 92 -1.17 20.16 15.41
N ASP A 93 -2.37 19.56 15.54
CA ASP A 93 -2.55 18.13 15.76
C ASP A 93 -3.08 17.42 14.52
N THR A 94 -2.49 16.27 14.23
CA THR A 94 -2.99 15.29 13.25
C THR A 94 -3.31 13.99 13.99
N THR A 95 -4.46 13.39 13.73
CA THR A 95 -4.85 12.08 14.27
C THR A 95 -5.21 11.13 13.14
N ALA A 96 -4.66 9.93 13.16
CA ALA A 96 -4.99 8.83 12.27
C ALA A 96 -5.79 7.77 13.03
N GLN A 97 -6.86 7.27 12.43
CA GLN A 97 -7.55 6.06 12.84
C GLN A 97 -7.31 4.97 11.81
N ALA A 98 -6.77 3.83 12.24
CA ALA A 98 -6.57 2.64 11.43
C ALA A 98 -7.59 1.57 11.85
N VAL A 99 -8.31 1.00 10.89
CA VAL A 99 -9.26 -0.10 11.12
C VAL A 99 -8.87 -1.27 10.23
N LEU A 100 -8.43 -2.37 10.85
CA LEU A 100 -8.29 -3.65 10.18
C LEU A 100 -9.68 -4.27 10.00
N VAL A 101 -9.97 -4.74 8.80
CA VAL A 101 -11.13 -5.55 8.46
C VAL A 101 -10.64 -6.94 8.05
N SER A 102 -10.85 -7.92 8.92
CA SER A 102 -10.49 -9.34 8.69
C SER A 102 -11.68 -10.20 8.27
N GLY A 103 -12.91 -9.66 8.36
CA GLY A 103 -14.15 -10.24 7.88
C GLY A 103 -15.33 -9.27 8.00
N PRO A 104 -16.55 -9.63 7.56
CA PRO A 104 -17.71 -8.73 7.53
C PRO A 104 -18.12 -8.14 8.90
N ALA A 105 -17.80 -8.83 9.98
CA ALA A 105 -18.08 -8.40 11.36
C ALA A 105 -16.83 -8.32 12.24
N GLU A 106 -15.64 -8.58 11.68
CA GLU A 106 -14.41 -8.63 12.44
C GLU A 106 -13.55 -7.42 12.11
N GLN A 107 -13.53 -6.49 13.06
CA GLN A 107 -12.81 -5.23 12.93
C GLN A 107 -11.92 -5.01 14.15
N THR A 108 -10.74 -4.45 13.93
CA THR A 108 -9.84 -4.01 14.99
C THR A 108 -9.38 -2.61 14.69
N ASP A 109 -9.77 -1.67 15.53
CA ASP A 109 -9.40 -0.25 15.41
C ASP A 109 -8.16 0.07 16.23
N ALA A 110 -7.41 1.07 15.79
CA ALA A 110 -6.33 1.69 16.52
C ALA A 110 -6.21 3.16 16.12
N SER A 111 -5.66 3.98 17.00
CA SER A 111 -5.40 5.39 16.71
C SER A 111 -3.94 5.74 16.96
N GLY A 112 -3.49 6.78 16.26
CA GLY A 112 -2.20 7.42 16.44
C GLY A 112 -2.32 8.92 16.21
N SER A 113 -1.54 9.72 16.92
CA SER A 113 -1.57 11.18 16.79
C SER A 113 -0.18 11.75 16.61
N ALA A 114 -0.07 12.90 15.97
CA ALA A 114 1.12 13.71 15.81
C ALA A 114 0.81 15.15 16.20
N HIS A 115 1.77 15.82 16.84
CA HIS A 115 1.66 17.22 17.23
C HIS A 115 2.85 17.98 16.64
N ARG A 116 2.58 19.13 16.02
CA ARG A 116 3.59 20.04 15.49
C ARG A 116 3.96 21.06 16.57
N SER A 117 5.26 21.24 16.84
CA SER A 117 5.67 22.33 17.74
C SER A 117 5.47 23.68 17.06
N ALA A 118 5.13 24.71 17.84
CA ALA A 118 4.90 26.07 17.31
C ALA A 118 6.12 26.71 16.59
N ARG A 119 7.32 26.15 16.75
CA ARG A 119 8.55 26.58 16.07
C ARG A 119 8.81 25.83 14.76
N ASP A 120 8.09 24.74 14.51
CA ASP A 120 8.27 23.91 13.34
C ASP A 120 7.45 24.47 12.17
N PRO A 121 7.95 24.39 10.94
CA PRO A 121 7.19 24.79 9.77
C PRO A 121 5.92 23.95 9.62
N ALA A 122 4.82 24.60 9.23
CA ALA A 122 3.55 23.93 8.97
C ALA A 122 3.67 23.02 7.73
N SER A 123 3.96 21.73 7.97
CA SER A 123 4.02 20.69 6.95
C SER A 123 3.03 19.56 7.28
N PRO A 124 1.80 19.62 6.75
CA PRO A 124 0.74 18.63 7.00
C PRO A 124 1.18 17.18 6.79
N ARG A 125 1.89 16.91 5.67
CA ARG A 125 2.37 15.57 5.31
C ARG A 125 3.21 14.89 6.39
N ILE A 126 3.99 15.65 7.17
CA ILE A 126 4.82 15.07 8.24
C ILE A 126 3.95 14.60 9.39
N GLY A 127 2.93 15.38 9.76
CA GLY A 127 1.95 15.00 10.79
C GLY A 127 1.18 13.75 10.39
N ASP A 128 0.76 13.66 9.12
CA ASP A 128 0.07 12.50 8.56
C ASP A 128 0.91 11.22 8.69
N GLU A 129 2.14 11.22 8.14
CA GLU A 129 3.02 10.06 8.14
C GLU A 129 3.28 9.54 9.56
N ILE A 130 3.53 10.47 10.51
CA ILE A 130 3.77 10.11 11.91
C ILE A 130 2.50 9.57 12.58
N ALA A 131 1.35 10.22 12.38
CA ALA A 131 0.09 9.77 12.97
C ALA A 131 -0.30 8.38 12.44
N VAL A 132 -0.16 8.14 11.13
CA VAL A 132 -0.40 6.84 10.50
C VAL A 132 0.55 5.78 11.03
N ALA A 133 1.86 6.05 11.09
CA ALA A 133 2.83 5.09 11.60
C ALA A 133 2.52 4.68 13.04
N ARG A 134 2.12 5.64 13.89
CA ARG A 134 1.70 5.38 15.28
C ARG A 134 0.43 4.55 15.33
N ALA A 135 -0.56 4.84 14.49
CA ALA A 135 -1.81 4.06 14.44
C ALA A 135 -1.56 2.61 14.00
N LEU A 136 -0.71 2.39 12.99
CA LEU A 136 -0.36 1.06 12.51
C LEU A 136 0.47 0.25 13.52
N ARG A 137 1.38 0.90 14.25
CA ARG A 137 2.10 0.25 15.34
C ARG A 137 1.14 -0.19 16.45
N HIS A 138 0.25 0.69 16.87
CA HIS A 138 -0.76 0.36 17.88
C HIS A 138 -1.70 -0.76 17.39
N LEU A 139 -2.07 -0.77 16.11
CA LEU A 139 -2.82 -1.86 15.51
C LEU A 139 -2.04 -3.19 15.57
N SER A 140 -0.74 -3.17 15.26
CA SER A 140 0.13 -4.34 15.38
C SER A 140 0.16 -4.88 16.80
N ASP A 141 0.32 -4.01 17.80
CA ASP A 141 0.35 -4.41 19.21
C ASP A 141 -0.98 -5.09 19.62
N LYS A 142 -2.12 -4.53 19.19
CA LYS A 142 -3.45 -5.14 19.43
C LYS A 142 -3.61 -6.51 18.77
N LEU A 143 -3.08 -6.70 17.56
CA LEU A 143 -3.16 -7.99 16.87
C LEU A 143 -2.33 -9.07 17.56
N PHE A 144 -1.13 -8.71 18.05
CA PHE A 144 -0.31 -9.63 18.83
C PHE A 144 -1.00 -10.02 20.13
N GLU A 145 -1.59 -9.07 20.85
CA GLU A 145 -2.31 -9.36 22.09
C GLU A 145 -3.51 -10.30 21.83
N ARG A 146 -4.27 -10.04 20.77
CA ARG A 146 -5.40 -10.90 20.40
C ARG A 146 -4.94 -12.30 20.00
N ALA A 147 -3.87 -12.40 19.21
CA ALA A 147 -3.30 -13.69 18.84
C ALA A 147 -2.79 -14.47 20.07
N ARG A 148 -2.17 -13.79 21.03
CA ARG A 148 -1.76 -14.41 22.30
C ARG A 148 -2.98 -14.97 23.02
N GLN A 149 -4.03 -14.16 23.20
CA GLN A 149 -5.27 -14.60 23.83
C GLN A 149 -5.94 -15.78 23.12
N ASP A 150 -5.93 -15.80 21.78
CA ASP A 150 -6.50 -16.90 20.99
C ASP A 150 -5.71 -18.21 21.19
N VAL A 151 -4.37 -18.15 21.26
CA VAL A 151 -3.55 -19.33 21.57
C VAL A 151 -3.76 -19.80 23.00
N GLU A 152 -3.78 -18.90 23.98
CA GLU A 152 -4.04 -19.25 25.39
C GLU A 152 -5.41 -19.92 25.54
N ASN A 153 -6.45 -19.39 24.88
CA ASN A 153 -7.80 -19.97 24.89
C ASN A 153 -7.86 -21.36 24.23
N ALA A 154 -7.08 -21.58 23.17
CA ALA A 154 -7.06 -22.84 22.43
C ALA A 154 -6.23 -23.94 23.12
N THR A 155 -5.18 -23.56 23.85
CA THR A 155 -4.19 -24.49 24.43
C THR A 155 -4.31 -24.67 25.94
N GLY A 156 -4.87 -23.68 26.65
CA GLY A 156 -4.94 -23.66 28.12
C GLY A 156 -3.62 -23.30 28.81
N GLU A 157 -2.56 -22.97 28.07
CA GLU A 157 -1.29 -22.47 28.62
C GLU A 157 -1.35 -20.94 28.77
N HIS A 158 -0.77 -20.42 29.84
CA HIS A 158 -0.53 -18.99 30.02
C HIS A 158 0.92 -18.67 29.62
N ASP A 159 1.16 -17.52 28.98
CA ASP A 159 2.49 -16.99 28.60
C ASP A 159 3.06 -17.48 27.25
N VAL A 160 2.30 -17.28 26.17
CA VAL A 160 2.75 -17.60 24.80
C VAL A 160 3.58 -16.47 24.18
N ASP A 161 4.91 -16.60 24.17
CA ASP A 161 5.79 -15.65 23.48
C ASP A 161 5.69 -15.77 21.95
N ILE A 162 4.89 -14.90 21.34
CA ILE A 162 4.84 -14.73 19.88
C ILE A 162 6.07 -13.93 19.47
N ARG A 163 7.05 -14.59 18.82
CA ARG A 163 8.22 -13.90 18.26
C ARG A 163 7.78 -13.04 17.07
N ALA A 164 7.89 -11.72 17.22
CA ALA A 164 7.89 -10.80 16.09
C ALA A 164 9.18 -11.01 15.28
N SER A 165 9.04 -11.31 13.98
CA SER A 165 10.13 -11.46 13.02
C SER A 165 10.64 -10.11 12.52
#